data_AF-A0A3E2H738-F1
#
_entry.id   AF-A0A3E2H738-F1
#
_cell.length_a   1.000
_cell.length_b   1.000
_cell.length_c   1.000
_cell.angle_alpha   90.00
_cell.angle_beta   90.00
_cell.angle_gamma   90.00
#
_symmetry.space_group_name_H-M   'P 1'
#
loop_
_entity.id
_entity.type
_entity.pdbx_description
1 polymer ?
#
loop_
_entity_poly.entity_id
_entity_poly.type
_entity_poly.pdbx_seq_one_letter_code
_entity_poly.pdbx_strand_id
1 'polypeptide(L)'
;MWLSASWSGLWLAACVVAGAADGPTTDENGIRSIPLRTHSLAQPYLDSDMQSRWWDFGGNTIIRADKYIRLTSDRQSQEGWIFSRVPLTATNWEIEVEFQIHGSGNLHGDGMAIWLTKQRATPGPVFGSADRFEGLGIVIDTYKNNRPGTVFPYVMAMIGDGVKPYDKNNDGKDNEFMGCSARGIRGANTPTKARLTYFQDKSLKLELQYKNVDQWTVCFETNDPPDPSQRVIFGIQR
;
A
#
# COMPACT_ATOMS: atom_id res chain seq x y z
N MET A 1 -37.97 -22.47 50.78
CA MET A 1 -36.82 -22.47 49.84
C MET A 1 -37.19 -21.59 48.66
N TRP A 2 -36.73 -20.35 48.64
CA TRP A 2 -36.95 -19.40 47.54
C TRP A 2 -35.77 -19.50 46.58
N LEU A 3 -36.07 -19.72 45.30
CA LEU A 3 -35.08 -19.79 44.22
C LEU A 3 -34.78 -18.37 43.73
N SER A 4 -33.56 -17.89 43.97
CA SER A 4 -33.04 -16.67 43.35
C SER A 4 -32.41 -17.02 42.00
N ALA A 5 -33.10 -16.68 40.91
CA ALA A 5 -32.55 -16.71 39.57
C ALA A 5 -31.65 -15.47 39.37
N SER A 6 -30.33 -15.68 39.27
CA SER A 6 -29.40 -14.62 38.83
C SER A 6 -29.37 -14.60 37.30
N TRP A 7 -29.89 -13.52 36.71
CA TRP A 7 -29.78 -13.27 35.28
C TRP A 7 -28.36 -12.80 34.93
N SER A 8 -27.69 -13.58 34.09
CA SER A 8 -26.41 -13.24 33.47
C SER A 8 -26.65 -12.21 32.35
N GLY A 9 -26.26 -10.96 32.57
CA GLY A 9 -26.24 -9.93 31.52
C GLY A 9 -24.99 -10.06 30.65
N LEU A 10 -25.09 -10.77 29.52
CA LEU A 10 -24.08 -10.75 28.46
C LEU A 10 -24.21 -9.44 27.68
N TRP A 11 -23.30 -8.50 27.94
CA TRP A 11 -23.12 -7.31 27.11
C TRP A 11 -22.43 -7.72 25.81
N LEU A 12 -23.20 -7.93 24.75
CA LEU A 12 -22.69 -7.98 23.39
C LEU A 12 -22.31 -6.56 22.97
N ALA A 13 -21.02 -6.22 23.07
CA ALA A 13 -20.47 -5.05 22.40
C ALA A 13 -20.56 -5.30 20.88
N ALA A 14 -21.54 -4.67 20.23
CA ALA A 14 -21.60 -4.63 18.78
C ALA A 14 -20.43 -3.77 18.26
N CYS A 15 -19.36 -4.41 17.79
CA CYS A 15 -18.38 -3.73 16.95
C CYS A 15 -19.07 -3.30 15.66
N VAL A 16 -19.33 -2.00 15.52
CA VAL A 16 -19.74 -1.42 14.25
C VAL A 16 -18.54 -1.53 13.31
N VAL A 17 -18.60 -2.49 12.39
CA VAL A 17 -17.69 -2.53 11.24
C VAL A 17 -18.10 -1.35 10.35
N ALA A 18 -17.29 -0.30 10.35
CA ALA A 18 -17.44 0.78 9.39
C ALA A 18 -17.14 0.21 7.99
N GLY A 19 -18.19 -0.11 7.25
CA GLY A 19 -18.07 -0.38 5.82
C GLY A 19 -17.51 0.86 5.12
N ALA A 20 -16.72 0.65 4.07
CA ALA A 20 -16.28 1.73 3.19
C ALA A 20 -17.52 2.53 2.75
N ALA A 21 -17.51 3.85 2.96
CA ALA A 21 -18.62 4.69 2.57
C ALA A 21 -18.79 4.62 1.04
N ASP A 22 -19.87 3.99 0.57
CA ASP A 22 -20.16 3.78 -0.87
C ASP A 22 -20.65 5.07 -1.59
N GLY A 23 -20.53 6.24 -0.94
CA GLY A 23 -21.04 7.51 -1.42
C GLY A 23 -19.94 8.52 -1.76
N PRO A 24 -20.23 9.53 -2.62
CA PRO A 24 -19.33 10.65 -2.82
C PRO A 24 -19.07 11.37 -1.50
N THR A 25 -17.83 11.75 -1.24
CA THR A 25 -17.45 12.58 -0.10
C THR A 25 -16.88 13.91 -0.59
N THR A 26 -16.95 14.93 0.26
CA THR A 26 -16.30 16.21 0.00
C THR A 26 -15.36 16.49 1.16
N ASP A 27 -14.10 16.77 0.86
CA ASP A 27 -13.11 17.11 1.89
C ASP A 27 -13.22 18.58 2.34
N GLU A 28 -12.37 18.96 3.30
CA GLU A 28 -12.30 20.34 3.83
C GLU A 28 -11.92 21.38 2.77
N ASN A 29 -11.27 20.96 1.68
CA ASN A 29 -10.86 21.80 0.57
C ASN A 29 -11.93 21.90 -0.53
N GLY A 30 -13.11 21.28 -0.31
CA GLY A 30 -14.20 21.25 -1.28
C GLY A 30 -13.98 20.27 -2.45
N ILE A 31 -12.98 19.39 -2.37
CA ILE A 31 -12.70 18.38 -3.37
C ILE A 31 -13.70 17.24 -3.19
N ARG A 32 -14.49 17.00 -4.24
CA ARG A 32 -15.44 15.89 -4.28
C ARG A 32 -14.74 14.62 -4.76
N SER A 33 -14.76 13.58 -3.95
CA SER A 33 -14.21 12.27 -4.29
C SER A 33 -15.34 11.25 -4.52
N ILE A 34 -15.07 10.22 -5.33
CA ILE A 34 -15.98 9.10 -5.57
C ILE A 34 -15.19 7.81 -5.35
N PRO A 35 -15.62 6.91 -4.46
CA PRO A 35 -14.93 5.64 -4.24
C PRO A 35 -14.99 4.77 -5.52
N LEU A 36 -13.84 4.28 -5.95
CA LEU A 36 -13.73 3.41 -7.12
C LEU A 36 -13.76 1.95 -6.69
N ARG A 37 -14.96 1.34 -6.64
CA ARG A 37 -15.13 -0.08 -6.23
C ARG A 37 -14.23 -1.06 -6.99
N THR A 38 -13.91 -0.78 -8.25
CA THR A 38 -13.03 -1.61 -9.09
C THR A 38 -11.55 -1.57 -8.67
N HIS A 39 -11.16 -0.59 -7.84
CA HIS A 39 -9.81 -0.36 -7.32
C HIS A 39 -9.80 -0.26 -5.79
N SER A 40 -10.89 -0.65 -5.14
CA SER A 40 -10.97 -0.75 -3.68
C SER A 40 -10.95 -2.21 -3.26
N LEU A 41 -10.26 -2.50 -2.16
CA LEU A 41 -10.16 -3.83 -1.59
C LEU A 41 -10.32 -3.73 -0.07
N ALA A 42 -11.44 -4.21 0.43
CA ALA A 42 -11.77 -4.22 1.85
C ALA A 42 -12.36 -5.58 2.24
N GLN A 43 -12.41 -5.88 3.54
CA GLN A 43 -13.02 -7.11 4.04
C GLN A 43 -14.45 -7.27 3.50
N PRO A 44 -14.85 -8.47 3.04
CA PRO A 44 -14.17 -9.76 3.20
C PRO A 44 -13.11 -10.12 2.12
N TYR A 45 -12.66 -9.16 1.32
CA TYR A 45 -11.66 -9.25 0.23
C TYR A 45 -12.01 -10.15 -0.96
N LEU A 46 -12.90 -11.12 -0.78
CA LEU A 46 -13.33 -12.10 -1.76
C LEU A 46 -14.83 -11.94 -2.03
N ASP A 47 -15.22 -12.02 -3.30
CA ASP A 47 -16.61 -11.94 -3.74
C ASP A 47 -17.28 -13.33 -3.82
N SER A 48 -16.47 -14.39 -3.92
CA SER A 48 -16.90 -15.80 -4.00
C SER A 48 -15.77 -16.72 -3.52
N ASP A 49 -16.00 -18.03 -3.50
CA ASP A 49 -15.02 -19.03 -3.03
C ASP A 49 -13.64 -18.84 -3.68
N MET A 50 -12.71 -18.27 -2.89
CA MET A 50 -11.33 -17.95 -3.27
C MET A 50 -11.16 -16.98 -4.45
N GLN A 51 -12.17 -16.20 -4.84
CA GLN A 51 -12.06 -15.26 -5.96
C GLN A 51 -12.58 -13.85 -5.60
N SER A 52 -11.84 -12.84 -6.04
CA SER A 52 -12.33 -11.46 -6.15
C SER A 52 -12.70 -11.15 -7.59
N ARG A 53 -13.74 -10.35 -7.79
CA ARG A 53 -14.18 -9.86 -9.10
C ARG A 53 -13.17 -8.89 -9.71
N TRP A 54 -12.52 -8.07 -8.87
CA TRP A 54 -11.72 -6.92 -9.30
C TRP A 54 -10.22 -7.07 -9.07
N TRP A 55 -9.81 -8.07 -8.31
CA TRP A 55 -8.43 -8.27 -7.88
C TRP A 55 -7.94 -9.68 -8.19
N ASP A 56 -6.68 -9.78 -8.61
CA ASP A 56 -5.94 -11.04 -8.60
C ASP A 56 -4.88 -11.03 -7.50
N PHE A 57 -4.58 -12.23 -7.02
CA PHE A 57 -3.63 -12.52 -5.95
C PHE A 57 -2.70 -13.62 -6.44
N GLY A 58 -1.42 -13.56 -6.07
CA GLY A 58 -0.48 -14.61 -6.46
C GLY A 58 0.82 -14.60 -5.65
N GLY A 59 1.72 -15.52 -6.02
CA GLY A 59 2.94 -15.80 -5.26
C GLY A 59 2.63 -16.46 -3.92
N ASN A 60 3.22 -15.96 -2.85
CA ASN A 60 3.06 -16.43 -1.48
C ASN A 60 1.92 -15.71 -0.73
N THR A 61 1.09 -14.92 -1.42
CA THR A 61 -0.01 -14.18 -0.82
C THR A 61 -1.04 -15.11 -0.15
N ILE A 62 -1.32 -14.86 1.12
CA ILE A 62 -2.35 -15.56 1.91
C ILE A 62 -3.50 -14.59 2.18
N ILE A 63 -4.71 -15.01 1.83
CA ILE A 63 -5.93 -14.23 2.05
C ILE A 63 -6.65 -14.78 3.27
N ARG A 64 -6.70 -13.99 4.34
CA ARG A 64 -7.59 -14.20 5.48
C ARG A 64 -8.79 -13.28 5.29
N ALA A 65 -9.82 -13.80 4.61
CA ALA A 65 -11.01 -13.06 4.21
C ALA A 65 -11.61 -12.20 5.35
N ASP A 66 -11.55 -12.70 6.57
CA ASP A 66 -12.09 -12.08 7.78
C ASP A 66 -11.13 -11.08 8.48
N LYS A 67 -9.89 -10.93 8.00
CA LYS A 67 -8.83 -10.18 8.71
C LYS A 67 -7.93 -9.36 7.80
N TYR A 68 -7.07 -10.00 7.02
CA TYR A 68 -6.01 -9.34 6.26
C TYR A 68 -5.61 -10.13 5.02
N ILE A 69 -4.94 -9.44 4.10
CA ILE A 69 -4.16 -10.07 3.04
C ILE A 69 -2.70 -9.96 3.44
N ARG A 70 -1.99 -11.10 3.49
CA ARG A 70 -0.56 -11.15 3.79
C ARG A 70 0.20 -11.47 2.52
N LEU A 71 1.01 -10.54 2.01
CA LEU A 71 1.82 -10.76 0.81
C LEU A 71 2.91 -11.83 1.05
N THR A 72 3.66 -11.73 2.15
CA THR A 72 4.70 -12.70 2.50
C THR A 72 4.68 -13.06 3.98
N SER A 73 5.10 -14.28 4.31
CA SER A 73 5.41 -14.66 5.69
C SER A 73 6.83 -14.22 6.09
N ASP A 74 7.14 -14.25 7.40
CA ASP A 74 8.49 -14.02 7.94
C ASP A 74 9.40 -15.22 7.63
N ARG A 75 9.71 -15.39 6.34
CA ARG A 75 10.55 -16.44 5.76
C ARG A 75 11.39 -15.85 4.63
N GLN A 76 12.53 -16.47 4.36
CA GLN A 76 13.40 -16.07 3.26
C GLN A 76 12.76 -16.40 1.90
N SER A 77 13.16 -15.64 0.87
CA SER A 77 12.79 -15.88 -0.53
C SER A 77 11.28 -16.03 -0.73
N GLN A 78 10.52 -15.06 -0.22
CA GLN A 78 9.09 -14.97 -0.42
C GLN A 78 8.78 -13.83 -1.37
N GLU A 79 7.83 -14.05 -2.27
CA GLU A 79 7.34 -13.05 -3.20
C GLU A 79 5.82 -13.15 -3.26
N GLY A 80 5.11 -12.04 -3.09
CA GLY A 80 3.65 -12.05 -3.07
C GLY A 80 3.08 -10.75 -3.59
N TRP A 81 2.01 -10.85 -4.36
CA TRP A 81 1.39 -9.70 -5.00
C TRP A 81 -0.13 -9.73 -4.97
N ILE A 82 -0.69 -8.53 -5.13
CA ILE A 82 -2.09 -8.25 -5.44
C ILE A 82 -2.16 -7.17 -6.53
N PHE A 83 -3.01 -7.37 -7.53
CA PHE A 83 -3.16 -6.42 -8.64
C PHE A 83 -4.62 -6.29 -9.06
N SER A 84 -5.05 -5.07 -9.37
CA SER A 84 -6.34 -4.81 -10.00
C SER A 84 -6.42 -5.54 -11.35
N ARG A 85 -7.61 -6.01 -11.72
CA ARG A 85 -7.89 -6.67 -13.01
C ARG A 85 -8.12 -5.69 -14.13
N VAL A 86 -8.59 -4.50 -13.79
CA VAL A 86 -8.86 -3.42 -14.74
C VAL A 86 -7.87 -2.29 -14.51
N PRO A 87 -7.51 -1.55 -15.57
CA PRO A 87 -6.65 -0.39 -15.46
C PRO A 87 -7.38 0.78 -14.79
N LEU A 88 -6.61 1.57 -14.04
CA LEU A 88 -6.99 2.87 -13.55
C LEU A 88 -6.88 3.87 -14.69
N THR A 89 -8.00 4.50 -15.04
CA THR A 89 -8.11 5.51 -16.11
C THR A 89 -8.50 6.88 -15.57
N ALA A 90 -8.58 7.04 -14.24
CA ALA A 90 -8.86 8.32 -13.63
C ALA A 90 -7.65 9.24 -13.77
N THR A 91 -7.88 10.50 -14.16
CA THR A 91 -6.82 11.50 -14.30
C THR A 91 -6.38 12.08 -12.97
N ASN A 92 -7.31 12.17 -12.02
CA ASN A 92 -7.03 12.56 -10.64
C ASN A 92 -7.49 11.42 -9.74
N TRP A 93 -6.66 11.06 -8.78
CA TRP A 93 -6.93 9.93 -7.91
C TRP A 93 -6.27 10.10 -6.55
N GLU A 94 -6.86 9.44 -5.57
CA GLU A 94 -6.30 9.26 -4.24
C GLU A 94 -6.35 7.77 -3.92
N ILE A 95 -5.21 7.23 -3.47
CA ILE A 95 -5.09 5.83 -3.07
C ILE A 95 -4.67 5.83 -1.61
N GLU A 96 -5.55 5.32 -0.74
CA GLU A 96 -5.25 5.00 0.64
C GLU A 96 -4.97 3.50 0.77
N VAL A 97 -3.80 3.17 1.32
CA VAL A 97 -3.40 1.80 1.63
C VAL A 97 -3.14 1.69 3.12
N GLU A 98 -3.90 0.84 3.79
CA GLU A 98 -3.59 0.40 5.15
C GLU A 98 -2.73 -0.88 5.08
N PHE A 99 -1.61 -0.90 5.79
CA PHE A 99 -0.66 -2.01 5.75
C PHE A 99 0.04 -2.20 7.10
N GLN A 100 0.75 -3.32 7.22
CA GLN A 100 1.61 -3.58 8.37
C GLN A 100 2.86 -4.31 7.92
N ILE A 101 4.03 -3.81 8.32
CA ILE A 101 5.32 -4.49 8.12
C ILE A 101 5.83 -4.90 9.50
N HIS A 102 5.91 -6.20 9.76
CA HIS A 102 6.40 -6.73 11.03
C HIS A 102 7.15 -8.05 10.80
N GLY A 103 8.00 -8.43 11.76
CA GLY A 103 8.78 -9.66 11.70
C GLY A 103 9.68 -9.79 12.93
N SER A 104 10.21 -10.98 13.12
CA SER A 104 11.15 -11.30 14.19
C SER A 104 12.59 -10.94 13.79
N GLY A 105 13.46 -10.77 14.79
CA GLY A 105 14.89 -10.51 14.55
C GLY A 105 15.26 -9.08 14.14
N ASN A 106 16.57 -8.83 14.14
CA ASN A 106 17.15 -7.52 13.83
C ASN A 106 17.50 -7.37 12.34
N LEU A 107 17.81 -8.47 11.65
CA LEU A 107 18.04 -8.49 10.21
C LEU A 107 16.71 -8.76 9.49
N HIS A 108 16.26 -7.82 8.67
CA HIS A 108 14.98 -7.87 7.98
C HIS A 108 15.08 -7.16 6.63
N GLY A 109 14.25 -7.57 5.68
CA GLY A 109 14.23 -7.02 4.33
C GLY A 109 13.28 -7.81 3.43
N ASP A 110 12.95 -7.35 2.24
CA ASP A 110 13.46 -6.11 1.64
C ASP A 110 12.47 -4.94 1.89
N GLY A 111 11.17 -5.14 1.70
CA GLY A 111 10.18 -4.10 1.95
C GLY A 111 8.83 -4.45 1.34
N MET A 112 8.11 -3.45 0.86
CA MET A 112 6.97 -3.64 -0.05
C MET A 112 6.91 -2.48 -1.04
N ALA A 113 6.22 -2.67 -2.14
CA ALA A 113 6.01 -1.65 -3.15
C ALA A 113 4.54 -1.54 -3.54
N ILE A 114 4.10 -0.32 -3.80
CA ILE A 114 2.79 0.04 -4.34
C ILE A 114 3.03 0.50 -5.78
N TRP A 115 2.34 -0.11 -6.73
CA TRP A 115 2.59 0.04 -8.16
C TRP A 115 1.40 0.69 -8.87
N LEU A 116 1.72 1.64 -9.74
CA LEU A 116 0.86 2.21 -10.76
C LEU A 116 1.60 2.12 -12.09
N THR A 117 1.55 0.94 -12.69
CA THR A 117 2.43 0.55 -13.81
C THR A 117 1.67 -0.02 -14.98
N LYS A 118 2.24 0.04 -16.19
CA LYS A 118 1.64 -0.64 -17.36
C LYS A 118 1.71 -2.17 -17.21
N GLN A 119 2.82 -2.67 -16.68
CA GLN A 119 3.02 -4.09 -16.42
C GLN A 119 2.20 -4.54 -15.20
N ARG A 120 1.80 -5.81 -15.20
CA ARG A 120 0.97 -6.43 -14.17
C ARG A 120 1.57 -7.77 -13.76
N ALA A 121 1.67 -8.01 -12.45
CA ALA A 121 2.05 -9.31 -11.88
C ALA A 121 3.27 -9.96 -12.58
N THR A 122 4.23 -9.13 -12.99
CA THR A 122 5.44 -9.59 -13.68
C THR A 122 6.54 -9.69 -12.64
N PRO A 123 7.04 -10.89 -12.32
CA PRO A 123 8.03 -11.07 -11.28
C PRO A 123 9.38 -10.47 -11.69
N GLY A 124 10.15 -10.01 -10.71
CA GLY A 124 11.47 -9.46 -10.94
C GLY A 124 12.19 -8.97 -9.68
N PRO A 125 13.37 -8.36 -9.85
CA PRO A 125 14.26 -8.03 -8.73
C PRO A 125 13.83 -6.79 -7.93
N VAL A 126 12.81 -6.05 -8.38
CA VAL A 126 12.42 -4.75 -7.80
C VAL A 126 11.26 -4.96 -6.83
N PHE A 127 11.56 -5.39 -5.60
CA PHE A 127 10.55 -5.72 -4.57
C PHE A 127 9.48 -6.69 -5.11
N GLY A 128 9.95 -7.74 -5.77
CA GLY A 128 9.14 -8.75 -6.46
C GLY A 128 8.68 -8.34 -7.87
N SER A 129 8.70 -7.06 -8.23
CA SER A 129 8.23 -6.59 -9.55
C SER A 129 9.34 -6.58 -10.61
N ALA A 130 8.91 -6.48 -11.87
CA ALA A 130 9.76 -6.40 -13.05
C ALA A 130 10.77 -5.25 -12.97
N ASP A 131 11.99 -5.52 -13.42
CA ASP A 131 12.96 -4.47 -13.73
C ASP A 131 12.52 -3.70 -14.99
N ARG A 132 12.99 -2.45 -15.14
CA ARG A 132 12.63 -1.55 -16.25
C ARG A 132 11.11 -1.42 -16.41
N PHE A 133 10.40 -1.22 -15.32
CA PHE A 133 8.95 -0.98 -15.36
C PHE A 133 8.61 0.36 -16.01
N GLU A 134 7.36 0.53 -16.42
CA GLU A 134 6.82 1.80 -16.92
C GLU A 134 5.71 2.28 -15.99
N GLY A 135 5.88 3.46 -15.38
CA GLY A 135 4.90 4.07 -14.48
C GLY A 135 5.51 4.54 -13.17
N LEU A 136 4.71 4.52 -12.10
CA LEU A 136 5.08 4.98 -10.75
C LEU A 136 5.12 3.80 -9.77
N GLY A 137 6.21 3.71 -9.01
CA GLY A 137 6.34 2.80 -7.87
C GLY A 137 6.58 3.57 -6.57
N ILE A 138 5.77 3.34 -5.55
CA ILE A 138 6.06 3.80 -4.18
C ILE A 138 6.66 2.62 -3.42
N VAL A 139 7.96 2.70 -3.16
CA VAL A 139 8.72 1.65 -2.48
C VAL A 139 8.91 2.03 -1.02
N ILE A 140 8.57 1.11 -0.13
CA ILE A 140 8.84 1.18 1.30
C ILE A 140 9.96 0.20 1.59
N ASP A 141 11.20 0.69 1.56
CA ASP A 141 12.40 -0.09 1.75
C ASP A 141 12.76 -0.18 3.23
N THR A 142 12.91 -1.40 3.73
CA THR A 142 13.23 -1.67 5.13
C THR A 142 14.66 -2.13 5.34
N TYR A 143 15.40 -2.39 4.27
CA TYR A 143 16.77 -2.89 4.35
C TYR A 143 17.73 -1.93 3.67
N LYS A 144 18.74 -1.47 4.42
CA LYS A 144 19.76 -0.58 3.88
C LYS A 144 20.86 -1.41 3.22
N ASN A 145 20.99 -1.34 1.89
CA ASN A 145 22.17 -1.82 1.19
C ASN A 145 23.29 -0.76 1.29
N ASN A 146 23.45 0.11 0.28
CA ASN A 146 24.54 1.10 0.22
C ASN A 146 24.04 2.53 -0.03
N ARG A 147 23.30 3.09 0.94
CA ARG A 147 22.82 4.48 0.89
C ARG A 147 23.37 5.34 2.04
N PRO A 148 24.60 5.87 1.92
CA PRO A 148 25.19 6.75 2.92
C PRO A 148 24.31 7.97 3.21
N GLY A 149 24.22 8.38 4.48
CA GLY A 149 23.41 9.54 4.89
C GLY A 149 21.89 9.29 5.01
N THR A 150 21.36 8.20 4.46
CA THR A 150 19.92 7.88 4.54
C THR A 150 19.58 7.01 5.74
N VAL A 151 18.50 7.36 6.44
CA VAL A 151 17.93 6.59 7.56
C VAL A 151 16.79 5.70 7.05
N PHE A 152 16.83 4.42 7.43
CA PHE A 152 15.83 3.41 7.05
C PHE A 152 14.88 3.10 8.22
N PRO A 153 13.65 2.61 7.95
CA PRO A 153 13.05 2.41 6.63
C PRO A 153 12.90 3.69 5.81
N TYR A 154 13.05 3.57 4.49
CA TYR A 154 13.00 4.69 3.54
C TYR A 154 11.84 4.50 2.57
N VAL A 155 11.03 5.54 2.38
CA VAL A 155 9.92 5.53 1.44
C VAL A 155 10.30 6.40 0.25
N MET A 156 10.23 5.86 -0.95
CA MET A 156 10.60 6.58 -2.18
C MET A 156 9.59 6.36 -3.29
N ALA A 157 9.33 7.42 -4.04
CA ALA A 157 8.71 7.35 -5.35
C ALA A 157 9.79 7.08 -6.40
N MET A 158 9.53 6.11 -7.27
CA MET A 158 10.37 5.73 -8.39
C MET A 158 9.57 5.87 -9.68
N ILE A 159 10.18 6.50 -10.69
CA ILE A 159 9.59 6.64 -12.02
C ILE A 159 10.31 5.69 -12.96
N GLY A 160 9.52 4.80 -13.54
CA GLY A 160 9.95 3.84 -14.54
C GLY A 160 9.68 4.36 -15.94
N ASP A 161 10.72 4.48 -16.75
CA ASP A 161 10.69 4.89 -18.16
C ASP A 161 10.71 3.69 -19.14
N GLY A 162 10.71 2.46 -18.63
CA GLY A 162 10.82 1.23 -19.43
C GLY A 162 12.25 0.87 -19.85
N VAL A 163 13.25 1.67 -19.49
CA VAL A 163 14.64 1.53 -19.98
C VAL A 163 15.63 1.44 -18.81
N LYS A 164 15.50 2.33 -17.83
CA LYS A 164 16.43 2.44 -16.71
C LYS A 164 16.31 1.23 -15.78
N PRO A 165 17.41 0.46 -15.58
CA PRO A 165 17.39 -0.66 -14.66
C PRO A 165 17.37 -0.17 -13.19
N TYR A 166 16.87 -1.02 -12.31
CA TYR A 166 16.92 -0.81 -10.87
C TYR A 166 18.31 -1.15 -10.31
N ASP A 167 18.92 -0.18 -9.63
CA ASP A 167 20.18 -0.40 -8.91
C ASP A 167 19.93 -0.91 -7.48
N LYS A 168 19.83 -2.24 -7.34
CA LYS A 168 19.67 -2.88 -6.03
C LYS A 168 20.83 -2.60 -5.07
N ASN A 169 22.05 -2.38 -5.57
CA ASN A 169 23.20 -2.19 -4.70
C ASN A 169 23.15 -0.85 -3.96
N ASN A 170 22.55 0.17 -4.58
CA ASN A 170 22.42 1.51 -4.01
C ASN A 170 20.96 1.87 -3.71
N ASP A 171 20.14 0.88 -3.36
CA ASP A 171 18.73 1.04 -2.93
C ASP A 171 17.89 1.87 -3.94
N GLY A 172 18.13 1.70 -5.25
CA GLY A 172 17.39 2.40 -6.30
C GLY A 172 17.59 3.92 -6.34
N LYS A 173 18.65 4.46 -5.71
CA LYS A 173 18.89 5.90 -5.60
C LYS A 173 18.81 6.62 -6.95
N ASP A 174 19.31 6.02 -8.01
CA ASP A 174 19.26 6.64 -9.34
C ASP A 174 17.83 6.70 -9.91
N ASN A 175 16.95 5.77 -9.51
CA ASN A 175 15.55 5.72 -9.92
C ASN A 175 14.64 6.59 -9.03
N GLU A 176 15.17 7.12 -7.93
CA GLU A 176 14.41 7.94 -6.99
C GLU A 176 13.99 9.27 -7.64
N PHE A 177 12.71 9.56 -7.55
CA PHE A 177 12.16 10.88 -7.85
C PHE A 177 12.11 11.74 -6.59
N MET A 178 11.51 11.22 -5.52
CA MET A 178 11.44 11.85 -4.20
C MET A 178 11.28 10.79 -3.11
N GLY A 179 11.65 11.10 -1.88
CA GLY A 179 11.51 10.17 -0.77
C GLY A 179 11.68 10.81 0.60
N CYS A 180 11.36 10.03 1.64
CA CYS A 180 11.53 10.43 3.03
C CYS A 180 11.92 9.24 3.92
N SER A 181 12.61 9.53 5.02
CA SER A 181 12.86 8.54 6.06
C SER A 181 11.62 8.33 6.93
N ALA A 182 11.19 7.08 7.09
CA ALA A 182 10.01 6.69 7.86
C ALA A 182 10.40 5.81 9.06
N ARG A 183 11.24 6.35 9.96
CA ARG A 183 11.72 5.61 11.14
C ARG A 183 10.55 5.21 12.04
N GLY A 184 10.36 3.91 12.23
CA GLY A 184 9.30 3.34 13.07
C GLY A 184 8.08 2.83 12.29
N ILE A 185 8.09 2.91 10.95
CA ILE A 185 7.00 2.35 10.12
C ILE A 185 6.93 0.81 10.17
N ARG A 186 8.07 0.14 10.42
CA ARG A 186 8.14 -1.29 10.71
C ARG A 186 7.84 -1.53 12.18
N GLY A 187 6.90 -2.45 12.47
CA GLY A 187 6.49 -2.77 13.83
C GLY A 187 5.79 -1.62 14.54
N ALA A 188 5.14 -0.73 13.78
CA ALA A 188 4.33 0.34 14.33
C ALA A 188 3.24 -0.23 15.26
N ASN A 189 3.00 0.46 16.39
CA ASN A 189 1.96 0.08 17.36
C ASN A 189 0.57 0.58 16.94
N THR A 190 0.49 1.40 15.90
CA THR A 190 -0.73 1.96 15.35
C THR A 190 -0.96 1.46 13.92
N PRO A 191 -2.21 1.43 13.43
CA PRO A 191 -2.50 1.13 12.04
C PRO A 191 -1.69 2.04 11.12
N THR A 192 -0.89 1.43 10.25
CA THR A 192 -0.03 2.16 9.33
C THR A 192 -0.77 2.39 8.02
N LYS A 193 -0.83 3.64 7.56
CA LYS A 193 -1.48 4.03 6.32
C LYS A 193 -0.56 4.87 5.44
N ALA A 194 -0.69 4.70 4.13
CA ALA A 194 -0.13 5.58 3.12
C ALA A 194 -1.28 6.16 2.29
N ARG A 195 -1.25 7.48 2.05
CA ARG A 195 -2.19 8.18 1.18
C ARG A 195 -1.40 8.85 0.07
N LEU A 196 -1.62 8.38 -1.15
CA LEU A 196 -1.00 8.90 -2.36
C LEU A 196 -2.06 9.66 -3.16
N THR A 197 -1.89 10.96 -3.29
CA THR A 197 -2.84 11.85 -3.98
C THR A 197 -2.16 12.43 -5.21
N TYR A 198 -2.81 12.30 -6.36
CA TYR A 198 -2.32 12.78 -7.65
C TYR A 198 -3.39 13.63 -8.34
N PHE A 199 -3.01 14.85 -8.69
CA PHE A 199 -3.76 15.73 -9.57
C PHE A 199 -2.93 15.95 -10.85
N GLN A 200 -3.48 15.55 -11.99
CA GLN A 200 -2.81 15.64 -13.28
C GLN A 200 -2.32 17.07 -13.53
N ASP A 201 -1.05 17.18 -13.93
CA ASP A 201 -0.35 18.45 -14.25
C ASP A 201 -0.37 19.48 -13.11
N LYS A 202 -0.63 19.04 -11.86
CA LYS A 202 -0.78 19.93 -10.70
C LYS A 202 0.03 19.50 -9.50
N SER A 203 -0.17 18.27 -9.00
CA SER A 203 0.57 17.83 -7.82
C SER A 203 0.59 16.31 -7.65
N LEU A 204 1.65 15.84 -6.98
CA LEU A 204 1.77 14.49 -6.43
C LEU A 204 2.20 14.61 -4.97
N LYS A 205 1.42 14.00 -4.08
CA LYS A 205 1.65 14.06 -2.63
C LYS A 205 1.57 12.66 -2.03
N LEU A 206 2.55 12.32 -1.19
CA LEU A 206 2.51 11.13 -0.36
C LEU A 206 2.49 11.52 1.11
N GLU A 207 1.50 11.00 1.83
CA GLU A 207 1.37 11.16 3.28
C GLU A 207 1.37 9.80 3.96
N LEU A 208 1.96 9.76 5.15
CA LEU A 208 2.11 8.55 5.94
C LEU A 208 1.53 8.76 7.34
N GLN A 209 0.79 7.77 7.81
CA GLN A 209 0.34 7.65 9.20
C GLN A 209 0.97 6.39 9.78
N TYR A 210 1.88 6.51 10.74
CA TYR A 210 2.50 5.36 11.42
C TYR A 210 2.96 5.65 12.86
N LYS A 211 2.83 6.90 13.31
CA LYS A 211 3.22 7.34 14.66
C LYS A 211 2.02 7.36 15.59
N ASN A 212 0.96 8.04 15.16
CA ASN A 212 -0.29 8.18 15.88
C ASN A 212 -1.47 7.96 14.92
N VAL A 213 -2.61 7.53 15.47
CA VAL A 213 -3.85 7.36 14.70
C VAL A 213 -4.36 8.74 14.26
N ASP A 214 -4.83 8.83 13.02
CA ASP A 214 -5.35 10.04 12.37
C ASP A 214 -4.37 11.22 12.28
N GLN A 215 -3.08 10.97 12.50
CA GLN A 215 -2.02 11.96 12.32
C GLN A 215 -1.17 11.64 11.09
N TRP A 216 -1.46 12.35 10.01
CA TRP A 216 -0.74 12.26 8.74
C TRP A 216 0.52 13.12 8.75
N THR A 217 1.64 12.55 8.28
CA THR A 217 2.90 13.25 8.05
C THR A 217 3.19 13.26 6.56
N VAL A 218 3.46 14.43 5.98
CA VAL A 218 3.88 14.55 4.58
C VAL A 218 5.25 13.88 4.42
N CYS A 219 5.33 12.92 3.50
CA CYS A 219 6.59 12.30 3.10
C CYS A 219 7.26 13.15 2.02
N PHE A 220 6.54 13.43 0.94
CA PHE A 220 6.96 14.34 -0.12
C PHE A 220 5.74 14.96 -0.80
N GLU A 221 5.97 16.08 -1.47
CA GLU A 221 4.98 16.78 -2.29
C GLU A 221 5.71 17.52 -3.42
N THR A 222 5.17 17.47 -4.64
CA THR A 222 5.64 18.25 -5.78
C THR A 222 4.47 18.88 -6.51
N ASN A 223 4.72 20.05 -7.11
CA ASN A 223 3.80 20.72 -8.05
C ASN A 223 4.11 20.44 -9.53
N ASP A 224 5.15 19.64 -9.77
CA ASP A 224 5.56 19.17 -11.11
C ASP A 224 5.53 17.64 -11.10
N PRO A 225 4.33 17.03 -11.12
CA PRO A 225 4.22 15.59 -11.02
C PRO A 225 4.58 14.93 -12.36
N PRO A 226 5.29 13.78 -12.34
CA PRO A 226 5.54 13.01 -13.55
C PRO A 226 4.22 12.40 -14.04
N ASP A 227 4.04 12.25 -15.35
CA ASP A 227 2.88 11.56 -15.93
C ASP A 227 3.06 10.02 -15.76
N PRO A 228 2.27 9.36 -14.90
CA PRO A 228 2.41 7.92 -14.67
C PRO A 228 1.84 7.06 -15.81
N SER A 229 1.44 7.65 -16.95
CA SER A 229 0.68 7.05 -18.06
C SER A 229 -0.81 6.88 -17.74
N GLN A 230 -1.68 7.28 -18.68
CA GLN A 230 -3.15 7.35 -18.50
C GLN A 230 -3.87 6.00 -18.34
N ARG A 231 -3.13 4.88 -18.41
CA ARG A 231 -3.68 3.53 -18.30
C ARG A 231 -2.70 2.63 -17.57
N VAL A 232 -2.79 2.65 -16.25
CA VAL A 232 -1.94 1.87 -15.34
C VAL A 232 -2.75 0.84 -14.57
N ILE A 233 -2.09 -0.24 -14.18
CA ILE A 233 -2.62 -1.24 -13.27
C ILE A 233 -2.17 -0.86 -11.86
N PHE A 234 -3.11 -0.86 -10.92
CA PHE A 234 -2.82 -0.68 -9.51
C PHE A 234 -2.44 -2.04 -8.90
N GLY A 235 -1.35 -2.09 -8.15
CA GLY A 235 -1.00 -3.28 -7.40
C GLY A 235 -0.11 -3.03 -6.20
N ILE A 236 0.09 -4.07 -5.40
CA ILE A 236 0.98 -4.06 -4.25
C ILE A 236 1.76 -5.37 -4.27
N GLN A 237 3.07 -5.30 -4.06
CA GLN A 237 3.96 -6.44 -4.14
C GLN A 237 5.06 -6.39 -3.09
N ARG A 238 5.65 -7.56 -2.83
CA ARG A 238 6.88 -7.75 -2.08
C ARG A 238 7.71 -8.85 -2.73
#